data_AF-A0A938Z0X6-F1
#
_entry.id   AF-A0A938Z0X6-F1
#
_cell.length_a   1.000
_cell.length_b   1.000
_cell.length_c   1.000
_cell.angle_alpha   90.00
_cell.angle_beta   90.00
_cell.angle_gamma   90.00
#
_symmetry.space_group_name_H-M   'P 1'
#
loop_
_entity.id
_entity.type
_entity.pdbx_description
1 polymer ?
#
loop_
_entity_poly.entity_id
_entity_poly.type
_entity_poly.pdbx_seq_one_letter_code
_entity_poly.pdbx_strand_id
1 'polypeptide(L)'
;MRNFQEELSKNPLRTKTDLEEALVDLVTPVYECMARQGTPGRVHLGNSGAVYTQEKSDVEGFLRTLWGLGPLFSQEEACLRYPKLFQQANAGIVAGTTP
;
A
#
# COMPACT_ATOMS: atom_id res chain seq x y z
N MET A 1 26.58 -14.54 -14.23
CA MET A 1 25.23 -13.97 -14.47
C MET A 1 24.24 -14.77 -13.65
N ARG A 2 23.34 -14.13 -12.90
CA ARG A 2 22.25 -14.84 -12.22
C ARG A 2 21.29 -15.40 -13.27
N ASN A 3 20.95 -16.69 -13.19
CA ASN A 3 19.95 -17.29 -14.06
C ASN A 3 18.55 -16.88 -13.57
N PHE A 4 17.98 -15.85 -14.19
CA PHE A 4 16.68 -15.28 -13.80
C PHE A 4 15.54 -16.32 -13.82
N GLN A 5 15.61 -17.29 -14.72
CA GLN A 5 14.60 -18.33 -14.87
C GLN A 5 14.58 -19.30 -13.68
N GLU A 6 15.75 -19.65 -13.15
CA GLU A 6 15.90 -20.48 -11.94
C GLU A 6 15.42 -19.77 -10.67
N GLU A 7 15.55 -18.44 -10.62
CA GLU A 7 15.07 -17.67 -9.48
C GLU A 7 13.55 -17.46 -9.53
N LEU A 8 13.00 -17.19 -10.71
CA LEU A 8 11.54 -17.15 -10.93
C LEU A 8 10.86 -18.49 -10.61
N SER A 9 11.48 -19.61 -10.97
CA SER A 9 10.94 -20.94 -10.69
C SER A 9 10.89 -21.24 -9.18
N LYS A 10 11.58 -20.48 -8.33
CA LYS A 10 11.52 -20.58 -6.87
C LYS A 10 10.60 -19.56 -6.20
N ASN A 11 9.99 -18.65 -6.95
CA ASN A 11 9.10 -17.62 -6.37
C ASN A 11 7.93 -18.29 -5.61
N PRO A 12 7.75 -18.04 -4.30
CA PRO A 12 6.68 -18.65 -3.53
C PRO A 12 5.28 -18.15 -3.91
N LEU A 13 5.16 -17.01 -4.61
CA LEU A 13 3.90 -16.44 -5.06
C LEU A 13 3.44 -17.14 -6.34
N ARG A 14 2.45 -18.03 -6.22
CA ARG A 14 1.93 -18.87 -7.32
C ARG A 14 0.49 -18.54 -7.69
N THR A 15 -0.30 -18.11 -6.71
CA THR A 15 -1.72 -17.88 -6.85
C THR A 15 -2.08 -16.40 -6.72
N LYS A 16 -3.30 -16.04 -7.11
CA LYS A 16 -3.85 -14.70 -6.83
C LYS A 16 -3.85 -14.43 -5.33
N THR A 17 -4.26 -15.41 -4.52
CA THR A 17 -4.30 -15.30 -3.06
C THR A 17 -2.93 -14.99 -2.48
N ASP A 18 -1.87 -15.64 -2.98
CA ASP A 18 -0.50 -15.38 -2.50
C ASP A 18 -0.09 -13.92 -2.76
N LEU A 19 -0.48 -13.37 -3.91
CA LEU A 19 -0.22 -11.96 -4.25
C LEU A 19 -1.05 -11.00 -3.38
N GLU A 20 -2.32 -11.33 -3.10
CA GLU A 20 -3.17 -10.54 -2.20
C GLU A 20 -2.58 -10.49 -0.79
N GLU A 21 -2.16 -11.64 -0.26
CA GLU A 21 -1.58 -11.76 1.08
C GLU A 21 -0.23 -11.04 1.16
N ALA A 22 0.64 -11.23 0.16
CA ALA A 22 1.90 -10.49 0.08
C ALA A 22 1.70 -8.97 -0.02
N LEU A 23 0.67 -8.51 -0.73
CA LEU A 23 0.32 -7.09 -0.79
C LEU A 23 -0.16 -6.59 0.58
N VAL A 24 -1.06 -7.31 1.24
CA VAL A 24 -1.57 -6.95 2.56
C VAL A 24 -0.43 -6.88 3.58
N ASP A 25 0.45 -7.87 3.60
CA ASP A 25 1.63 -7.90 4.48
C ASP A 25 2.55 -6.71 4.22
N LEU A 26 2.75 -6.34 2.96
CA LEU A 26 3.61 -5.22 2.57
C LEU A 26 3.06 -3.87 3.05
N VAL A 27 1.75 -3.64 2.93
CA VAL A 27 1.15 -2.32 3.21
C VAL A 27 0.66 -2.17 4.65
N THR A 28 0.32 -3.26 5.34
CA THR A 28 -0.15 -3.22 6.73
C THR A 28 0.73 -2.36 7.65
N PRO A 29 2.07 -2.53 7.70
CA PRO A 29 2.91 -1.71 8.58
C PRO A 29 2.89 -0.22 8.22
N VAL A 30 2.65 0.13 6.95
CA VAL A 30 2.51 1.52 6.50
C VAL A 30 1.26 2.15 7.09
N TYR A 31 0.12 1.43 7.04
CA TYR A 31 -1.15 1.88 7.58
C TYR A 31 -1.17 1.94 9.10
N GLU A 32 -0.48 1.02 9.77
CA GLU A 32 -0.28 1.07 11.22
C GLU A 32 0.59 2.26 11.64
N CYS A 33 1.62 2.60 10.85
CA CYS A 33 2.44 3.78 11.07
C CYS A 33 1.60 5.06 10.99
N MET A 34 0.82 5.23 9.92
CA MET A 34 -0.09 6.38 9.76
C MET A 34 -1.09 6.49 10.91
N ALA A 35 -1.68 5.36 11.35
CA ALA A 35 -2.61 5.34 12.46
C ALA A 35 -1.96 5.79 13.78
N ARG A 36 -0.76 5.26 14.08
CA ARG A 36 0.01 5.63 15.28
C ARG A 36 0.44 7.10 15.27
N GLN A 37 0.71 7.66 14.10
CA GLN A 37 1.11 9.06 13.94
C GLN A 37 -0.07 10.03 13.83
N GLY A 38 -1.30 9.53 13.64
CA GLY A 38 -2.48 10.37 13.40
C GLY A 38 -2.43 11.11 12.06
N THR A 39 -1.75 10.54 11.06
CA THR A 39 -1.51 11.17 9.75
C THR A 39 -2.21 10.40 8.62
N PRO A 40 -3.55 10.33 8.59
CA PRO A 40 -4.26 9.64 7.51
C PRO A 40 -3.88 10.22 6.15
N GLY A 41 -3.53 9.36 5.21
CA GLY A 41 -3.15 9.75 3.85
C GLY A 41 -1.74 10.34 3.70
N ARG A 42 -0.91 10.30 4.75
CA ARG A 42 0.47 10.83 4.74
C ARG A 42 1.40 9.89 5.49
N VAL A 43 2.45 9.42 4.80
CA VAL A 43 3.45 8.54 5.41
C VAL A 43 4.85 8.84 4.91
N HIS A 44 5.77 9.00 5.85
CA HIS A 44 7.17 9.23 5.57
C HIS A 44 7.90 7.90 5.35
N LEU A 45 8.24 7.57 4.09
CA LEU A 45 8.93 6.32 3.72
C LEU A 45 10.44 6.48 3.48
N GLY A 46 10.97 7.72 3.52
CA GLY A 46 12.40 7.99 3.43
C GLY A 46 12.73 9.34 2.77
N ASN A 47 14.02 9.69 2.80
CA ASN A 47 14.54 10.98 2.34
C ASN A 47 15.12 10.95 0.91
N SER A 48 15.18 9.78 0.27
CA SER A 48 15.80 9.63 -1.03
C SER A 48 14.79 9.91 -2.15
N GLY A 49 14.89 11.07 -2.80
CA GLY A 49 14.38 11.24 -4.17
C GLY A 49 13.44 12.40 -4.47
N ALA A 50 13.12 13.31 -3.54
CA ALA A 50 12.20 14.39 -3.84
C ALA A 50 12.88 15.76 -3.87
N VAL A 51 12.85 16.39 -5.05
CA VAL A 51 12.97 17.86 -5.21
C VAL A 51 11.74 18.56 -4.60
N TYR A 52 10.72 17.79 -4.20
CA TYR A 52 9.48 18.26 -3.60
C TYR A 52 9.60 18.48 -2.08
N THR A 53 8.67 19.26 -1.55
CA THR A 53 8.52 19.43 -0.10
C THR A 53 8.16 18.11 0.57
N GLN A 54 8.57 17.93 1.83
CA GLN A 54 8.31 16.73 2.61
C GLN A 54 6.84 16.31 2.61
N GLU A 55 5.93 17.29 2.71
CA GLU A 55 4.49 17.04 2.68
C GLU A 55 4.02 16.35 1.39
N LYS A 56 4.57 16.73 0.23
CA LYS A 56 4.22 16.11 -1.04
C LYS A 56 4.76 14.69 -1.11
N SER A 57 5.99 14.47 -0.64
CA SER A 57 6.60 13.14 -0.58
C SER A 57 5.82 12.19 0.32
N ASP A 58 5.31 12.67 1.46
CA ASP A 58 4.55 11.84 2.39
C ASP A 58 3.19 11.43 1.81
N VAL A 59 2.53 12.33 1.07
CA VAL A 59 1.31 11.99 0.31
C VAL A 59 1.63 10.99 -0.79
N GLU A 60 2.72 11.18 -1.52
CA GLU A 60 3.15 10.26 -2.58
C GLU A 60 3.48 8.86 -2.04
N GLY A 61 4.02 8.78 -0.82
CA GLY A 61 4.23 7.53 -0.09
C GLY A 61 2.92 6.78 0.15
N PHE A 62 1.87 7.49 0.56
CA PHE A 62 0.54 6.92 0.72
C PHE A 62 -0.07 6.48 -0.62
N LEU A 63 -0.02 7.34 -1.65
CA LEU A 63 -0.60 7.08 -2.97
C LEU A 63 -0.03 5.81 -3.62
N ARG A 64 1.25 5.49 -3.39
CA ARG A 64 1.87 4.24 -3.86
C ARG A 64 1.18 2.98 -3.33
N THR A 65 0.66 3.01 -2.10
CA THR A 65 -0.07 1.86 -1.55
C THR A 65 -1.37 1.60 -2.32
N LEU A 66 -1.97 2.64 -2.88
CA LEU A 66 -3.23 2.55 -3.64
C LEU A 66 -3.04 1.84 -4.99
N TRP A 67 -1.82 1.74 -5.53
CA TRP A 67 -1.56 1.00 -6.77
C TRP A 67 -1.83 -0.50 -6.63
N GLY A 68 -1.64 -1.06 -5.44
CA GLY A 68 -2.04 -2.44 -5.13
C GLY A 68 -3.46 -2.53 -4.56
N LEU A 69 -3.82 -1.61 -3.67
CA LEU A 69 -5.11 -1.66 -2.98
C LEU A 69 -6.30 -1.33 -3.87
N GLY A 70 -6.14 -0.47 -4.89
CA GLY A 70 -7.20 -0.15 -5.85
C GLY A 70 -7.70 -1.40 -6.58
N PRO A 71 -6.83 -2.16 -7.27
CA PRO A 71 -7.21 -3.43 -7.87
C PRO A 71 -7.76 -4.45 -6.86
N LEU A 72 -7.16 -4.57 -5.67
CA LEU A 72 -7.64 -5.49 -4.64
C LEU A 72 -9.09 -5.20 -4.25
N PHE A 73 -9.41 -3.95 -3.92
CA PHE A 73 -10.73 -3.51 -3.47
C PHE A 73 -11.72 -3.22 -4.61
N SER A 74 -11.38 -3.57 -5.85
CA SER A 74 -12.36 -3.59 -6.94
C SER A 74 -13.37 -4.74 -6.81
N GLN A 75 -13.06 -5.73 -5.97
CA GLN A 75 -13.93 -6.88 -5.67
C GLN A 75 -14.53 -6.71 -4.28
N GLU A 76 -15.86 -6.88 -4.16
CA GLU A 76 -16.58 -6.70 -2.90
C GLU A 76 -16.10 -7.69 -1.82
N GLU A 77 -15.77 -8.92 -2.22
CA GLU A 77 -15.25 -9.95 -1.33
C GLU A 77 -13.95 -9.51 -0.64
N ALA A 78 -13.08 -8.77 -1.34
CA ALA A 78 -11.84 -8.26 -0.77
C ALA A 78 -12.09 -7.12 0.23
N CYS A 79 -13.08 -6.27 -0.02
CA CYS A 79 -13.52 -5.23 0.93
C CYS A 79 -14.03 -5.84 2.24
N LEU A 80 -14.77 -6.96 2.14
CA LEU A 80 -15.26 -7.71 3.29
C LEU A 80 -14.15 -8.50 4.00
N ARG A 81 -13.17 -9.02 3.25
CA ARG A 81 -12.03 -9.78 3.80
C ARG A 81 -11.04 -8.88 4.56
N TYR A 82 -10.80 -7.65 4.09
CA TYR A 82 -9.85 -6.71 4.70
C TYR A 82 -10.49 -5.36 5.08
N PRO A 83 -11.51 -5.36 5.96
CA PRO A 83 -12.35 -4.18 6.21
C PRO A 83 -11.58 -3.04 6.85
N LYS A 84 -10.65 -3.34 7.76
CA LYS A 84 -9.80 -2.33 8.41
C LYS A 84 -8.95 -1.59 7.39
N LEU A 85 -8.27 -2.33 6.51
CA LEU A 85 -7.39 -1.75 5.51
C LEU A 85 -8.18 -0.93 4.48
N PHE A 86 -9.34 -1.43 4.07
CA PHE A 86 -10.28 -0.70 3.21
C PHE A 86 -10.74 0.63 3.84
N GLN A 87 -11.13 0.61 5.12
CA GLN A 87 -11.54 1.81 5.84
C GLN A 87 -10.39 2.82 5.96
N GLN A 88 -9.18 2.37 6.30
CA GLN A 88 -8.03 3.26 6.44
C GLN A 88 -7.60 3.87 5.10
N ALA A 89 -7.64 3.10 4.01
CA ALA A 89 -7.35 3.60 2.66
C ALA A 89 -8.34 4.70 2.25
N ASN A 90 -9.64 4.48 2.45
CA ASN A 90 -10.66 5.49 2.18
C ASN A 90 -10.50 6.73 3.07
N ALA A 91 -10.23 6.55 4.37
CA ALA A 91 -9.97 7.68 5.28
C ALA A 91 -8.77 8.53 4.82
N GLY A 92 -7.70 7.89 4.32
CA GLY A 92 -6.54 8.59 3.76
C GLY A 92 -6.86 9.37 2.49
N ILE A 93 -7.69 8.81 1.59
CA ILE A 93 -8.18 9.51 0.40
C ILE A 93 -8.99 10.74 0.80
N VAL A 94 -9.97 10.57 1.70
CA VAL A 94 -10.84 11.66 2.18
C VAL A 94 -10.01 12.77 2.85
N ALA A 95 -9.03 12.42 3.68
CA ALA A 95 -8.15 13.39 4.34
C ALA A 95 -7.30 14.22 3.36
N GLY A 96 -7.05 13.69 2.15
CA GLY A 96 -6.36 14.39 1.06
C GLY A 96 -7.27 15.25 0.18
N THR A 97 -8.58 15.28 0.43
CA THR A 97 -9.56 16.04 -0.34
C THR A 97 -10.20 17.16 0.50
N THR A 98 -10.67 18.20 -0.17
CA THR A 98 -11.63 19.14 0.42
C THR A 98 -13.03 18.62 0.08
N PRO A 99 -13.91 18.35 1.07
CA PRO A 99 -15.27 17.88 0.81
C PRO A 99 -16.11 18.81 -0.07
#